data_AF-A0A3M7P2N0-F1
#
_entry.id   AF-A0A3M7P2N0-F1
#
_cell.length_a   1.000
_cell.length_b   1.000
_cell.length_c   1.000
_cell.angle_alpha   90.00
_cell.angle_beta   90.00
_cell.angle_gamma   90.00
#
_symmetry.space_group_name_H-M   'P 1'
#
loop_
_entity.id
_entity.type
_entity.pdbx_description
1 polymer ?
#
loop_
_entity_poly.entity_id
_entity_poly.type
_entity_poly.pdbx_seq_one_letter_code
_entity_poly.pdbx_strand_id
1 'polypeptide(L)'
;MKQKVAHVIDRMGEASSRAQGLREVITSCRKLNLNDQHRIYLMKDPVANNGKGSVVGFLKVGEKNLFLHDHQGQTHEIMSLCVLDFYVYDNQQRRGYGLKLFNKMLEMERVLVQHLAVDSPSDKSMRFLKKHYDL
;
A
#
# COMPACT_ATOMS: atom_id res chain seq x y z
N MET A 1 -16.02 -7.55 -8.33
CA MET A 1 -16.06 -6.93 -6.99
C MET A 1 -17.44 -6.29 -6.75
N LYS A 2 -18.00 -6.33 -5.52
CA LYS A 2 -19.31 -5.69 -5.22
C LYS A 2 -19.22 -4.16 -5.37
N GLN A 3 -20.25 -3.50 -5.93
CA GLN A 3 -20.26 -2.05 -6.22
C GLN A 3 -19.88 -1.16 -5.02
N LYS A 4 -20.34 -1.50 -3.81
CA LYS A 4 -20.00 -0.73 -2.59
C LYS A 4 -18.50 -0.77 -2.24
N VAL A 5 -17.84 -1.91 -2.46
CA VAL A 5 -16.39 -2.06 -2.21
C VAL A 5 -15.60 -1.29 -3.27
N ALA A 6 -16.04 -1.34 -4.54
CA ALA A 6 -15.43 -0.57 -5.61
C ALA A 6 -15.42 0.93 -5.29
N HIS A 7 -16.57 1.47 -4.86
CA HIS A 7 -16.69 2.87 -4.48
C HIS A 7 -15.75 3.26 -3.33
N VAL A 8 -15.60 2.40 -2.31
CA VAL A 8 -14.67 2.64 -1.21
C VAL A 8 -13.23 2.71 -1.72
N ILE A 9 -12.81 1.77 -2.56
CA ILE A 9 -11.45 1.74 -3.13
C ILE A 9 -11.18 3.01 -3.95
N ASP A 10 -12.13 3.41 -4.79
CA ASP A 10 -11.97 4.60 -5.63
C ASP A 10 -11.77 5.86 -4.78
N ARG A 11 -12.60 6.03 -3.73
CA ARG A 11 -12.47 7.16 -2.79
C ARG A 11 -11.16 7.13 -2.00
N MET A 12 -10.71 5.96 -1.58
CA MET A 12 -9.42 5.80 -0.90
C MET A 12 -8.24 6.12 -1.82
N GLY A 13 -8.30 5.68 -3.08
CA GLY A 13 -7.27 5.97 -4.08
C GLY A 13 -7.17 7.45 -4.41
N GLU A 14 -8.30 8.14 -4.56
CA GLU A 14 -8.35 9.60 -4.72
C GLU A 14 -7.71 10.32 -3.52
N ALA A 15 -8.02 9.86 -2.29
CA ALA A 15 -7.45 10.44 -1.08
C ALA A 15 -5.93 10.23 -1.00
N SER A 16 -5.44 9.03 -1.33
CA SER A 16 -4.01 8.72 -1.41
C SER A 16 -3.29 9.61 -2.43
N SER A 17 -3.87 9.74 -3.63
CA SER A 17 -3.33 10.57 -4.71
C SER A 17 -3.17 12.03 -4.28
N ARG A 18 -4.18 12.60 -3.61
CA ARG A 18 -4.11 13.97 -3.07
C ARG A 18 -3.04 14.11 -1.99
N ALA A 19 -2.95 13.16 -1.06
CA ALA A 19 -1.97 13.20 0.02
C ALA A 19 -0.52 13.09 -0.47
N GLN A 20 -0.30 12.44 -1.61
CA GLN A 20 1.00 12.28 -2.27
C GLN A 20 1.29 13.37 -3.32
N GLY A 21 0.34 14.25 -3.63
CA GLY A 21 0.51 15.27 -4.68
C GLY A 21 0.59 14.70 -6.11
N LEU A 22 0.04 13.51 -6.35
CA LEU A 22 0.08 12.86 -7.66
C LEU A 22 -0.92 13.50 -8.62
N ARG A 23 -0.52 13.62 -9.90
CA ARG A 23 -1.39 14.13 -10.98
C ARG A 23 -2.51 13.16 -11.34
N GLU A 24 -2.25 11.86 -11.20
CA GLU A 24 -3.21 10.80 -11.50
C GLU A 24 -3.40 9.84 -10.35
N VAL A 25 -4.62 9.35 -10.19
CA VAL A 25 -4.97 8.33 -9.19
C VAL A 25 -4.39 6.98 -9.59
N ILE A 26 -3.43 6.47 -8.84
CA ILE A 26 -2.75 5.19 -9.12
C ILE A 26 -3.48 3.95 -8.59
N THR A 27 -4.50 4.13 -7.74
CA THR A 27 -5.31 3.05 -7.16
C THR A 27 -6.79 3.29 -7.41
N SER A 28 -7.44 2.39 -8.14
CA SER A 28 -8.89 2.40 -8.34
C SER A 28 -9.39 0.98 -8.54
N CYS A 29 -10.68 0.74 -8.35
CA CYS A 29 -11.28 -0.56 -8.59
C CYS A 29 -11.04 -1.00 -10.05
N ARG A 30 -11.11 -0.07 -11.02
CA ARG A 30 -10.80 -0.37 -12.42
C ARG A 30 -9.36 -0.85 -12.59
N LYS A 31 -8.37 -0.12 -12.04
CA LYS A 31 -6.95 -0.48 -12.13
C LYS A 31 -6.64 -1.81 -11.44
N LEU A 32 -7.33 -2.13 -10.34
CA LEU A 32 -7.21 -3.43 -9.66
C LEU A 32 -7.81 -4.57 -10.49
N ASN A 33 -8.99 -4.38 -11.08
CA ASN A 33 -9.61 -5.43 -11.91
C ASN A 33 -8.82 -5.73 -13.20
N LEU A 34 -8.02 -4.78 -13.68
CA LEU A 34 -7.17 -4.95 -14.87
C LEU A 34 -5.84 -5.66 -14.56
N ASN A 35 -5.45 -5.78 -13.28
CA ASN A 35 -4.17 -6.37 -12.87
C ASN A 35 -4.43 -7.38 -11.76
N ASP A 36 -4.53 -8.65 -12.12
CA ASP A 36 -4.75 -9.77 -11.18
C ASP A 36 -3.59 -9.98 -10.21
N GLN A 37 -2.39 -9.55 -10.57
CA GLN A 37 -1.22 -9.51 -9.69
C GLN A 37 -1.31 -8.43 -8.58
N HIS A 38 -2.23 -7.47 -8.68
CA HIS A 38 -2.40 -6.46 -7.65
C HIS A 38 -3.35 -6.93 -6.55
N ARG A 39 -2.91 -6.81 -5.31
CA ARG A 39 -3.68 -7.14 -4.11
C ARG A 39 -3.83 -5.89 -3.25
N ILE A 40 -5.00 -5.71 -2.66
CA ILE A 40 -5.28 -4.58 -1.78
C ILE A 40 -5.73 -5.06 -0.41
N TYR A 41 -5.07 -4.54 0.62
CA TYR A 41 -5.38 -4.76 2.02
C TYR A 41 -6.13 -3.54 2.54
N LEU A 42 -7.35 -3.72 3.02
CA LEU A 42 -8.18 -2.64 3.57
C LEU A 42 -8.31 -2.81 5.08
N MET A 43 -8.01 -1.74 5.82
CA MET A 43 -8.28 -1.70 7.26
C MET A 43 -9.58 -0.96 7.52
N LYS A 44 -10.46 -1.58 8.32
CA LYS A 44 -11.67 -0.93 8.82
C LYS A 44 -11.61 -0.75 10.34
N ASP A 45 -12.12 0.37 10.81
CA ASP A 45 -12.62 0.53 12.15
C ASP A 45 -14.08 0.04 12.17
N PRO A 46 -14.41 -1.06 12.88
CA PRO A 46 -15.77 -1.60 12.90
C PRO A 46 -16.74 -0.81 13.78
N VAL A 47 -16.26 -0.02 14.75
CA VAL A 47 -17.13 0.70 15.70
C VAL A 47 -17.49 2.12 15.23
N ALA A 48 -16.73 2.66 14.28
CA ALA A 48 -17.01 3.95 13.66
C ALA A 48 -18.42 4.04 13.05
N ASN A 49 -18.91 5.27 12.86
CA ASN A 49 -20.22 5.56 12.24
C ASN A 49 -21.40 4.82 12.91
N ASN A 50 -21.46 4.85 14.24
CA ASN A 50 -22.49 4.14 15.04
C ASN A 50 -22.54 2.63 14.72
N GLY A 51 -21.38 1.98 14.67
CA GLY A 51 -21.26 0.54 14.37
C GLY A 51 -21.41 0.16 12.90
N LYS A 52 -21.56 1.13 11.98
CA LYS A 52 -21.59 0.85 10.52
C LYS A 52 -20.18 0.65 9.94
N GLY A 53 -19.16 1.03 10.69
CA GLY A 53 -17.75 0.94 10.33
C GLY A 53 -17.27 2.05 9.40
N SER A 54 -15.95 2.19 9.32
CA SER A 54 -15.26 3.14 8.44
C SER A 54 -13.92 2.58 7.99
N VAL A 55 -13.52 2.79 6.75
CA VAL A 55 -12.17 2.42 6.28
C VAL A 55 -11.18 3.46 6.77
N VAL A 56 -10.09 3.00 7.40
CA VAL A 56 -9.05 3.87 7.97
C VAL A 56 -7.81 3.99 7.08
N GLY A 57 -7.57 3.02 6.22
CA GLY A 57 -6.40 2.98 5.36
C GLY A 57 -6.39 1.76 4.44
N PHE A 58 -5.46 1.80 3.48
CA PHE A 58 -5.20 0.68 2.59
C PHE A 58 -3.71 0.56 2.25
N LEU A 59 -3.34 -0.64 1.79
CA LEU A 59 -2.03 -0.99 1.29
C LEU A 59 -2.22 -1.83 0.03
N LYS A 60 -1.69 -1.35 -1.09
CA LYS A 60 -1.71 -2.04 -2.38
C LYS A 60 -0.33 -2.62 -2.65
N VAL A 61 -0.29 -3.89 -2.99
CA VAL A 61 0.93 -4.59 -3.40
C VAL A 61 0.74 -5.29 -4.74
N GLY A 62 1.83 -5.67 -5.39
CA GLY A 62 1.79 -6.53 -6.57
C GLY A 62 3.18 -6.94 -7.03
N GLU A 63 3.27 -8.07 -7.73
CA GLU A 63 4.53 -8.56 -8.28
C GLU A 63 4.97 -7.67 -9.46
N LYS A 64 6.27 -7.41 -9.52
CA LYS A 64 6.91 -6.71 -10.64
C LYS A 64 8.23 -7.37 -10.99
N ASN A 65 8.51 -7.44 -12.29
CA ASN A 65 9.86 -7.66 -12.78
C ASN A 65 10.61 -6.33 -12.70
N LEU A 66 11.66 -6.30 -11.90
CA LEU A 66 12.50 -5.14 -11.66
C LEU A 66 13.89 -5.38 -12.22
N PHE A 67 14.45 -4.34 -12.84
CA PHE A 67 15.86 -4.29 -13.21
C PHE A 67 16.57 -3.45 -12.17
N LEU A 68 17.32 -4.09 -11.27
CA LEU A 68 18.04 -3.43 -10.19
C LEU A 68 19.51 -3.32 -10.53
N HIS A 69 20.11 -2.17 -10.21
CA HIS A 69 21.56 -1.98 -10.33
C HIS A 69 22.21 -2.22 -8.97
N ASP A 70 23.23 -3.07 -8.93
CA ASP A 70 24.03 -3.27 -7.75
C ASP A 70 25.11 -2.18 -7.58
N HIS A 71 25.88 -2.28 -6.50
CA HIS A 71 26.97 -1.36 -6.18
C HIS A 71 28.14 -1.41 -7.18
N GLN A 72 28.22 -2.44 -8.02
CA GLN A 72 29.20 -2.58 -9.10
C GLN A 72 28.65 -2.06 -10.44
N GLY A 73 27.40 -1.59 -10.46
CA GLY A 73 26.70 -1.12 -11.66
C GLY A 73 26.13 -2.25 -12.53
N GLN A 74 26.17 -3.50 -12.08
CA GLN A 74 25.59 -4.62 -12.81
C GLN A 74 24.06 -4.61 -12.65
N THR A 75 23.36 -4.87 -13.75
CA THR A 75 21.90 -4.98 -13.77
C THR A 75 21.48 -6.42 -13.47
N HIS A 76 20.57 -6.57 -12.51
CA HIS A 76 19.95 -7.82 -12.12
C HIS A 76 18.46 -7.75 -12.37
N GLU A 77 17.92 -8.72 -13.11
CA GLU A 77 16.48 -8.88 -13.26
C GLU A 77 15.96 -9.75 -12.12
N ILE A 78 15.01 -9.22 -11.34
CA ILE A 78 14.37 -9.94 -10.25
C ILE A 78 12.85 -9.78 -10.29
N MET A 79 12.13 -10.84 -9.91
CA MET A 79 10.70 -10.74 -9.60
C MET A 79 10.55 -10.50 -8.09
N SER A 80 9.96 -9.36 -7.72
CA SER A 80 9.75 -8.99 -6.32
C SER A 80 8.32 -8.53 -6.08
N LEU A 81 7.83 -8.76 -4.85
CA LEU A 81 6.59 -8.16 -4.40
C LEU A 81 6.85 -6.69 -4.05
N CYS A 82 6.11 -5.80 -4.70
CA CYS A 82 6.24 -4.36 -4.51
C CYS A 82 5.12 -3.80 -3.67
N VAL A 83 5.43 -2.88 -2.77
CA VAL A 83 4.46 -1.92 -2.23
C VAL A 83 4.24 -0.83 -3.28
N LEU A 84 3.01 -0.76 -3.78
CA LEU A 84 2.64 0.08 -4.92
C LEU A 84 1.83 1.32 -4.55
N ASP A 85 1.16 1.32 -3.39
CA ASP A 85 0.46 2.47 -2.83
C ASP A 85 0.16 2.18 -1.35
N PHE A 86 0.37 3.14 -0.46
CA PHE A 86 0.17 2.97 0.98
C PHE A 86 -0.37 4.25 1.61
N TYR A 87 -1.58 4.17 2.16
CA TYR A 87 -2.26 5.33 2.69
C TYR A 87 -3.09 5.01 3.94
N VAL A 88 -2.97 5.87 4.94
CA VAL A 88 -3.85 5.93 6.11
C VAL A 88 -4.40 7.35 6.18
N TYR A 89 -5.72 7.47 6.39
CA TYR A 89 -6.38 8.79 6.50
C TYR A 89 -5.63 9.71 7.46
N ASP A 90 -5.49 10.98 7.10
CA ASP A 90 -4.61 11.91 7.80
C ASP A 90 -4.93 12.04 9.30
N ASN A 91 -6.22 12.09 9.66
CA ASN A 91 -6.66 12.14 11.06
C ASN A 91 -6.49 10.81 11.84
N GLN A 92 -6.14 9.73 11.14
CA GLN A 92 -5.83 8.41 11.71
C GLN A 92 -4.33 8.08 11.65
N GLN A 93 -3.49 8.93 11.06
CA GLN A 93 -2.05 8.71 11.01
C GLN A 93 -1.44 8.73 12.42
N ARG A 94 -0.29 8.04 12.56
CA ARG A 94 0.48 7.91 13.82
C ARG A 94 -0.24 7.20 14.98
N ARG A 95 -1.38 6.54 14.72
CA ARG A 95 -2.12 5.68 15.67
C ARG A 95 -1.77 4.18 15.58
N GLY A 96 -0.73 3.82 14.84
CA GLY A 96 -0.29 2.43 14.64
C GLY A 96 -1.05 1.64 13.56
N TYR A 97 -2.05 2.22 12.89
CA TYR A 97 -2.79 1.53 11.82
C TYR A 97 -1.90 1.16 10.63
N GLY A 98 -0.95 2.02 10.25
CA GLY A 98 0.00 1.71 9.20
C GLY A 98 0.82 0.45 9.51
N LEU A 99 1.31 0.33 10.75
CA LEU A 99 2.07 -0.85 11.20
C LEU A 99 1.22 -2.11 11.18
N LYS A 100 0.00 -2.05 11.73
CA LYS A 100 -0.94 -3.18 11.73
C LYS A 100 -1.25 -3.66 10.30
N LEU A 101 -1.46 -2.73 9.37
CA LEU A 101 -1.79 -3.05 7.99
C LEU A 101 -0.60 -3.69 7.27
N PHE A 102 0.59 -3.12 7.46
CA PHE A 102 1.82 -3.60 6.85
C PHE A 102 2.21 -4.99 7.38
N ASN A 103 2.16 -5.21 8.71
CA ASN A 103 2.41 -6.52 9.30
C ASN A 103 1.42 -7.57 8.79
N LYS A 104 0.13 -7.21 8.64
CA LYS A 104 -0.85 -8.16 8.13
C LYS A 104 -0.59 -8.53 6.66
N MET A 105 -0.14 -7.58 5.86
CA MET A 105 0.30 -7.84 4.49
C MET A 105 1.52 -8.76 4.47
N LEU A 106 2.56 -8.50 5.27
CA LEU A 106 3.75 -9.37 5.35
C LEU A 106 3.40 -10.81 5.73
N GLU A 107 2.53 -10.99 6.73
CA GLU A 107 2.03 -12.29 7.17
C GLU A 107 1.30 -13.03 6.06
N MET A 108 0.40 -12.35 5.35
CA MET A 108 -0.43 -12.96 4.31
C MET A 108 0.36 -13.28 3.03
N GLU A 109 1.30 -12.40 2.65
CA GLU A 109 2.18 -12.59 1.49
C GLU A 109 3.39 -13.49 1.81
N ARG A 110 3.60 -13.86 3.09
CA ARG A 110 4.70 -14.72 3.57
C ARG A 110 6.08 -14.23 3.12
N VAL A 111 6.29 -12.92 3.20
CA VAL A 111 7.50 -12.25 2.73
C VAL A 111 8.19 -11.53 3.87
N LEU A 112 9.53 -11.51 3.84
CA LEU A 112 10.32 -10.68 4.74
C LEU A 112 10.36 -9.25 4.20
N VAL A 113 10.31 -8.28 5.10
CA VAL A 113 10.30 -6.85 4.72
C VAL A 113 11.49 -6.46 3.84
N GLN A 114 12.68 -7.04 4.08
CA GLN A 114 13.89 -6.80 3.28
C GLN A 114 13.82 -7.30 1.83
N HIS A 115 12.84 -8.15 1.49
CA HIS A 115 12.64 -8.68 0.14
C HIS A 115 11.56 -7.90 -0.63
N LEU A 116 10.92 -6.92 0.00
CA LEU A 116 9.98 -6.03 -0.66
C LEU A 116 10.72 -4.92 -1.39
N ALA A 117 10.24 -4.59 -2.57
CA ALA A 117 10.51 -3.31 -3.19
C ALA A 117 9.41 -2.30 -2.83
N VAL A 118 9.74 -1.02 -2.77
CA VAL A 118 8.76 0.06 -2.54
C VAL A 118 8.82 1.00 -3.72
N ASP A 119 7.70 1.15 -4.44
CA ASP A 119 7.62 2.04 -5.58
C ASP A 119 7.48 3.48 -5.10
N SER A 120 8.47 4.30 -5.45
CA SER A 120 8.46 5.76 -5.23
C SER A 120 8.08 6.17 -3.79
N PRO A 121 8.80 5.69 -2.76
CA PRO A 121 8.41 5.91 -1.36
C PRO A 121 8.42 7.40 -0.98
N SER A 122 7.33 7.87 -0.38
CA SER A 122 7.30 9.20 0.24
C SER A 122 8.21 9.27 1.48
N ASP A 123 8.62 10.47 1.89
CA ASP A 123 9.37 10.70 3.14
C ASP A 123 8.70 10.10 4.38
N LYS A 124 7.35 10.09 4.41
CA LYS A 124 6.57 9.47 5.48
C LYS A 124 6.73 7.95 5.47
N SER A 125 6.74 7.34 4.28
CA SER A 125 6.96 5.91 4.08
C SER A 125 8.38 5.51 4.47
N MET A 126 9.40 6.25 4.00
CA MET A 126 10.81 6.01 4.37
C MET A 126 11.00 6.07 5.89
N ARG A 127 10.47 7.10 6.56
CA ARG A 127 10.52 7.21 8.04
C ARG A 127 9.74 6.10 8.75
N PHE A 128 8.67 5.59 8.14
CA PHE A 128 7.90 4.48 8.68
C PHE A 128 8.70 3.17 8.61
N LEU A 129 9.32 2.88 7.47
CA LEU A 129 10.14 1.68 7.26
C LEU A 129 11.34 1.67 8.21
N LYS A 130 12.08 2.78 8.29
CA LYS A 130 13.19 2.94 9.24
C LYS A 130 12.78 2.69 10.68
N LYS A 131 11.66 3.30 11.11
CA LYS A 131 11.20 3.21 12.50
C LYS A 131 10.79 1.79 12.90
N HIS A 132 10.16 1.05 12.00
CA HIS A 132 9.47 -0.19 12.35
C HIS A 132 10.20 -1.46 11.90
N TYR A 133 11.10 -1.34 10.93
CA TYR A 133 11.80 -2.46 10.31
C TYR A 133 13.29 -2.23 10.12
N ASP A 134 13.82 -1.08 10.56
CA ASP A 134 15.25 -0.70 10.45
C ASP A 134 15.78 -0.68 9.00
N LEU A 135 14.92 -0.26 8.07
CA LEU A 135 15.23 -0.07 6.63
C LEU A 135 15.42 1.39 6.24
#